data_AF-A0AAN6M3R9-F1
#
_entry.id   AF-A0AAN6M3R9-F1
#
_cell.length_a   1.000
_cell.length_b   1.000
_cell.length_c   1.000
_cell.angle_alpha   90.00
_cell.angle_beta   90.00
_cell.angle_gamma   90.00
#
_symmetry.space_group_name_H-M   'P 1'
#
loop_
_entity.id
_entity.type
_entity.pdbx_description
1 polymer ?
#
loop_
_entity_poly.entity_id
_entity_poly.type
_entity_poly.pdbx_seq_one_letter_code
_entity_poly.pdbx_strand_id
1 'polypeptide(L)'
;MALPQLSLINALAFLFTTCLLTTLLYALSNLYLHPLRRFPGPLLNASFHLPYVTHNIRGTLPSHVLSLHQKYGPIVRISPNQLAFTDPAAWPDIYGLQPGRVQNKKDQAAYTPPADEMFDGATGIIHAGDGAHARLRRIYGQAFTPKAIEGLAGMLVKNLEVLEKVKKEVRTAFEQEDEITPTTVDDLEYMIAVLSEGLRIFPPTGFGFPRIISSKGGQNVAGHWIPEQTRCSVFHHAAYRYEGNFARAEEFIPERWLANAPAEFRDDKRDVVQPFMVGPRGCIGKSLAHAEMRLLLAKMLYNFDFELAGPELWHEKLRSYLIWERTPLLIRLKNVQR
;
A
#
# COMPACT_ATOMS: atom_id res chain seq x y z
N MET A 1 26.67 49.09 32.32
CA MET A 1 26.08 49.11 30.97
C MET A 1 24.75 48.38 31.07
N ALA A 2 23.65 49.12 31.26
CA ALA A 2 22.33 48.53 31.45
C ALA A 2 21.83 47.98 30.11
N LEU A 3 21.47 46.70 30.05
CA LEU A 3 20.80 46.14 28.87
C LEU A 3 19.48 46.90 28.68
N PRO A 4 19.19 47.43 27.48
CA PRO A 4 17.92 48.12 27.22
C PRO A 4 16.78 47.13 27.49
N GLN A 5 15.78 47.56 28.27
CA GLN A 5 14.55 46.79 28.45
C GLN A 5 13.87 46.64 27.09
N LEU A 6 14.04 45.49 26.43
CA LEU A 6 13.24 45.18 25.24
C LEU A 6 11.78 45.17 25.67
N SER A 7 10.97 46.04 25.07
CA SER A 7 9.52 45.92 25.21
C SER A 7 9.09 44.54 24.71
N LEU A 8 8.04 43.98 25.33
CA LEU A 8 7.47 42.69 24.91
C LEU A 8 7.17 42.66 23.39
N ILE A 9 6.76 43.80 22.83
CA ILE A 9 6.50 43.99 21.40
C ILE A 9 7.77 43.78 20.57
N ASN A 10 8.90 44.36 20.97
CA ASN A 10 10.17 44.20 20.25
C ASN A 10 10.67 42.75 20.32
N ALA A 11 10.47 42.08 21.45
CA ALA A 11 10.83 40.67 21.60
C ALA A 11 9.98 39.76 20.70
N LEU A 12 8.65 39.98 20.67
CA LEU A 12 7.73 39.23 19.79
C LEU A 12 8.01 39.50 18.31
N ALA A 13 8.28 40.75 17.92
CA ALA A 13 8.64 41.11 16.56
C ALA A 13 9.95 40.43 16.13
N PHE A 14 10.97 40.42 16.99
CA PHE A 14 12.24 39.74 16.71
C PHE A 14 12.08 38.22 16.56
N LEU A 15 11.28 37.59 17.41
CA LEU A 15 10.98 36.16 17.29
C LEU A 15 10.24 35.84 15.99
N PHE A 16 9.24 36.66 15.64
CA PHE A 16 8.47 36.48 14.41
C PHE A 16 9.35 36.65 13.16
N THR A 17 10.16 37.71 13.10
CA THR A 17 11.05 37.95 11.95
C THR A 17 12.13 36.88 11.83
N THR A 18 12.70 36.44 12.95
CA THR A 18 13.67 35.34 12.96
C THR A 18 13.03 34.04 12.46
N CYS A 19 11.83 33.70 12.95
CA CYS A 19 11.09 32.51 12.51
C CYS A 19 10.74 32.57 11.01
N LEU A 20 10.30 33.73 10.52
CA LEU A 20 9.99 33.94 9.11
C LEU A 20 11.24 33.79 8.24
N LEU A 21 12.36 34.41 8.64
CA LEU A 21 13.62 34.35 7.90
C LEU A 21 14.18 32.92 7.86
N THR A 22 14.19 32.20 8.99
CA THR A 22 14.67 30.81 9.02
C THR A 22 13.77 29.90 8.19
N THR A 23 12.46 30.09 8.21
CA THR A 23 11.50 29.35 7.37
C THR A 23 11.73 29.61 5.88
N LEU A 24 11.97 30.87 5.50
CA LEU A 24 12.27 31.25 4.12
C LEU A 24 13.60 30.66 3.65
N LEU A 25 14.66 30.76 4.46
CA LEU A 25 15.97 30.18 4.16
C LEU A 25 15.90 28.66 4.03
N TYR A 26 15.12 27.99 4.90
CA TYR A 26 14.87 26.56 4.81
C TYR A 26 14.18 26.18 3.49
N ALA A 27 13.12 26.90 3.11
CA ALA A 27 12.42 26.66 1.84
C ALA A 27 13.34 26.88 0.62
N LEU A 28 14.09 27.98 0.59
CA LEU A 28 15.04 28.28 -0.49
C LEU A 28 16.15 27.21 -0.57
N SER A 29 16.69 26.78 0.56
CA SER A 29 17.66 25.68 0.61
C SER A 29 17.07 24.39 0.02
N ASN A 30 15.83 24.07 0.38
CA ASN A 30 15.15 22.87 -0.13
C ASN A 30 14.85 22.92 -1.63
N LEU A 31 14.59 24.10 -2.19
CA LEU A 31 14.32 24.28 -3.62
C LEU A 31 15.60 24.32 -4.45
N TYR A 32 16.62 25.06 -4.01
CA TYR A 32 17.79 25.36 -4.84
C TYR A 32 19.02 24.54 -4.48
N LEU A 33 19.20 24.12 -3.24
CA LEU A 33 20.42 23.43 -2.78
C LEU A 33 20.20 21.94 -2.51
N HIS A 34 18.96 21.51 -2.31
CA HIS A 34 18.68 20.12 -1.98
C HIS A 34 19.06 19.16 -3.12
N PRO A 35 19.66 17.99 -2.81
CA PRO A 35 20.04 16.99 -3.82
C PRO A 35 18.88 16.53 -4.71
N LEU A 36 17.64 16.62 -4.21
CA LEU A 36 16.42 16.25 -4.94
C LEU A 36 15.81 17.39 -5.78
N ARG A 37 16.46 18.56 -5.91
CA ARG A 37 15.95 19.71 -6.68
C ARG A 37 15.64 19.41 -8.15
N ARG A 38 16.27 18.37 -8.71
CA ARG A 38 16.07 17.92 -10.09
C ARG A 38 14.77 17.15 -10.32
N PHE A 39 14.16 16.63 -9.25
CA PHE A 39 12.93 15.85 -9.36
C PHE A 39 11.73 16.80 -9.34
N PRO A 40 10.76 16.61 -10.25
CA PRO A 40 9.62 17.50 -10.36
C PRO A 40 8.67 17.34 -9.18
N GLY A 41 7.88 18.37 -8.88
CA GLY A 41 6.86 18.36 -7.84
C GLY A 41 6.42 19.78 -7.46
N PRO A 42 5.32 19.94 -6.70
CA PRO A 42 4.87 21.25 -6.24
C PRO A 42 5.92 21.93 -5.36
N LEU A 43 6.09 23.25 -5.53
CA LEU A 43 7.06 24.03 -4.76
C LEU A 43 6.84 23.90 -3.24
N LEU A 44 5.58 23.85 -2.79
CA LEU A 44 5.26 23.69 -1.37
C LEU A 44 5.66 22.30 -0.84
N ASN A 45 5.47 21.24 -1.60
CA ASN A 45 5.90 19.88 -1.24
C ASN A 45 7.43 19.76 -1.26
N ALA A 46 8.09 20.41 -2.22
CA ALA A 46 9.54 20.46 -2.28
C ALA A 46 10.15 21.26 -1.12
N SER A 47 9.44 22.29 -0.64
CA SER A 47 9.90 23.19 0.44
C SER A 47 9.60 22.67 1.83
N PHE A 48 8.40 22.12 2.05
CA PHE A 48 7.87 21.78 3.37
C PHE A 48 7.20 20.41 3.41
N HIS A 49 7.23 19.78 4.58
CA HIS A 49 6.46 18.55 4.84
C HIS A 49 4.95 18.81 4.96
N LEU A 50 4.52 20.07 5.16
CA LEU A 50 3.16 20.41 5.52
C LEU A 50 2.10 19.91 4.52
N PRO A 51 2.22 20.07 3.19
CA PRO A 51 1.23 19.53 2.26
C PRO A 51 1.07 18.02 2.40
N TYR A 52 2.17 17.28 2.48
CA TYR A 52 2.15 15.82 2.69
C TYR A 52 1.41 15.45 3.99
N VAL A 53 1.77 16.10 5.10
CA VAL A 53 1.16 15.85 6.42
C VAL A 53 -0.33 16.19 6.42
N THR A 54 -0.72 17.33 5.82
CA THR A 54 -2.14 17.73 5.75
C THR A 54 -2.97 16.75 4.94
N HIS A 55 -2.47 16.28 3.79
CA HIS A 55 -3.16 15.26 2.99
C HIS A 55 -3.20 13.90 3.71
N ASN A 56 -2.17 13.57 4.49
CA ASN A 56 -2.15 12.36 5.31
C ASN A 56 -3.21 12.41 6.42
N ILE A 57 -3.28 13.51 7.18
CA ILE A 57 -4.27 13.71 8.26
C ILE A 57 -5.71 13.80 7.71
N ARG A 58 -5.89 14.36 6.50
CA ARG A 58 -7.20 14.41 5.82
C ARG A 58 -7.58 13.08 5.16
N GLY A 59 -6.67 12.11 5.12
CA GLY A 59 -6.85 10.83 4.44
C GLY A 59 -6.96 10.92 2.91
N THR A 60 -6.47 12.01 2.31
CA THR A 60 -6.55 12.26 0.84
C THR A 60 -5.22 12.02 0.13
N LEU A 61 -4.19 11.58 0.85
CA LEU A 61 -2.83 11.46 0.32
C LEU A 61 -2.72 10.54 -0.91
N PRO A 62 -3.34 9.34 -0.98
CA PRO A 62 -3.25 8.50 -2.16
C PRO A 62 -3.73 9.19 -3.44
N SER A 63 -4.91 9.81 -3.40
CA SER A 63 -5.50 10.53 -4.54
C SER A 63 -4.71 11.79 -4.88
N HIS A 64 -4.19 12.51 -3.87
CA HIS A 64 -3.30 13.64 -4.09
C HIS A 64 -2.02 13.20 -4.84
N VAL A 65 -1.36 12.13 -4.39
CA VAL A 65 -0.14 11.64 -5.04
C VAL A 65 -0.42 11.14 -6.47
N LEU A 66 -1.58 10.51 -6.73
CA LEU A 66 -2.02 10.20 -8.10
C LEU A 66 -2.11 11.46 -8.96
N SER A 67 -2.78 12.53 -8.48
CA SER A 67 -2.87 13.79 -9.22
C SER A 67 -1.50 14.43 -9.50
N LEU A 68 -0.54 14.23 -8.61
CA LEU A 68 0.83 14.69 -8.81
C LEU A 68 1.54 13.87 -9.89
N HIS A 69 1.38 12.55 -9.92
CA HIS A 69 1.96 11.71 -10.98
C HIS A 69 1.37 12.01 -12.36
N GLN A 70 0.04 12.18 -12.42
CA GLN A 70 -0.66 12.65 -13.62
C GLN A 70 -0.04 13.95 -14.17
N LYS A 71 0.32 14.90 -13.29
CA LYS A 71 0.85 16.21 -13.68
C LYS A 71 2.37 16.23 -13.97
N TYR A 72 3.17 15.55 -13.14
CA TYR A 72 4.63 15.70 -13.11
C TYR A 72 5.38 14.49 -13.66
N GLY A 73 4.68 13.37 -13.92
CA GLY A 73 5.25 12.17 -14.48
C GLY A 73 5.55 11.08 -13.46
N PRO A 74 6.38 10.08 -13.83
CA PRO A 74 6.48 8.82 -13.09
C PRO A 74 7.23 8.90 -11.75
N ILE A 75 8.00 9.96 -11.52
CA ILE A 75 8.75 10.20 -10.28
C ILE A 75 8.45 11.62 -9.80
N VAL A 76 7.95 11.75 -8.58
CA VAL A 76 7.56 13.07 -8.04
C VAL A 76 8.09 13.28 -6.63
N ARG A 77 8.59 14.49 -6.37
CA ARG A 77 8.97 14.96 -5.04
C ARG A 77 7.73 15.40 -4.27
N ILE A 78 7.29 14.55 -3.35
CA ILE A 78 6.06 14.73 -2.56
C ILE A 78 6.32 15.36 -1.18
N SER A 79 7.58 15.42 -0.76
CA SER A 79 8.09 16.08 0.46
C SER A 79 9.55 16.48 0.26
N PRO A 80 10.16 17.35 1.09
CA PRO A 80 11.53 17.82 0.87
C PRO A 80 12.56 16.71 0.63
N ASN A 81 12.50 15.63 1.40
CA ASN A 81 13.38 14.46 1.26
C ASN A 81 12.63 13.18 0.85
N GLN A 82 11.49 13.29 0.17
CA GLN A 82 10.65 12.14 -0.19
C GLN A 82 10.23 12.13 -1.66
N LEU A 83 10.43 10.98 -2.31
CA LEU A 83 10.04 10.70 -3.69
C LEU A 83 8.98 9.60 -3.74
N ALA A 84 7.96 9.82 -4.57
CA ALA A 84 7.00 8.79 -4.99
C ALA A 84 7.35 8.30 -6.40
N PHE A 85 7.21 7.00 -6.63
CA PHE A 85 7.49 6.33 -7.89
C PHE A 85 6.25 5.58 -8.39
N THR A 86 6.11 5.49 -9.71
CA THR A 86 5.11 4.65 -10.39
C THR A 86 5.74 3.64 -11.35
N ASP A 87 7.06 3.68 -11.56
CA ASP A 87 7.73 2.74 -12.45
C ASP A 87 7.84 1.34 -11.80
N PRO A 88 7.52 0.24 -12.52
CA PRO A 88 7.64 -1.11 -11.98
C PRO A 88 9.03 -1.48 -11.47
N ALA A 89 10.09 -0.97 -12.10
CA ALA A 89 11.47 -1.22 -11.69
C ALA A 89 11.79 -0.65 -10.30
N ALA A 90 11.00 0.31 -9.81
CA ALA A 90 11.15 0.84 -8.47
C ALA A 90 10.85 -0.19 -7.38
N TRP A 91 10.03 -1.21 -7.66
CA TRP A 91 9.69 -2.25 -6.68
C TRP A 91 10.92 -3.03 -6.17
N PRO A 92 11.70 -3.71 -7.04
CA PRO A 92 12.91 -4.41 -6.60
C PRO A 92 14.01 -3.46 -6.10
N ASP A 93 14.07 -2.22 -6.59
CA ASP A 93 15.08 -1.23 -6.15
C ASP A 93 14.80 -0.65 -4.76
N ILE A 94 13.54 -0.40 -4.43
CA ILE A 94 13.15 0.17 -3.15
C ILE A 94 12.99 -0.93 -2.10
N TYR A 95 12.37 -2.06 -2.46
CA TYR A 95 11.90 -3.07 -1.50
C TYR A 95 12.65 -4.41 -1.56
N GLY A 96 13.25 -4.75 -2.70
CA GLY A 96 13.94 -6.02 -2.92
C GLY A 96 15.31 -6.11 -2.25
N LEU A 97 15.81 -7.34 -2.11
CA LEU A 97 17.22 -7.61 -1.81
C LEU A 97 17.99 -7.60 -3.13
N GLN A 98 19.14 -6.93 -3.15
CA GLN A 98 20.03 -6.95 -4.30
C GLN A 98 21.45 -7.34 -3.89
N PRO A 99 22.14 -8.21 -4.66
CA PRO A 99 23.53 -8.56 -4.39
C PRO A 99 24.42 -7.32 -4.31
N GLY A 100 25.25 -7.23 -3.27
CA GLY A 100 26.20 -6.13 -3.09
C GLY A 100 25.58 -4.78 -2.67
N ARG A 101 24.26 -4.70 -2.44
CA ARG A 101 23.56 -3.48 -2.01
C ARG A 101 23.07 -3.62 -0.57
N VAL A 102 23.16 -2.53 0.20
CA VAL A 102 22.59 -2.48 1.54
C VAL A 102 21.06 -2.39 1.42
N GLN A 103 20.34 -3.26 2.14
CA GLN A 103 18.88 -3.23 2.17
C GLN A 103 18.38 -1.86 2.65
N ASN A 104 17.43 -1.28 1.92
CA ASN A 104 16.79 -0.05 2.34
C ASN A 104 15.98 -0.29 3.62
N LYS A 105 16.21 0.56 4.62
CA LYS A 105 15.57 0.42 5.92
C LYS A 105 14.11 0.89 5.86
N LYS A 106 13.26 0.31 6.70
CA LYS A 106 11.94 0.89 6.97
C LYS A 106 12.12 2.26 7.58
N ASP A 107 11.31 3.21 7.12
CA ASP A 107 11.22 4.51 7.74
C ASP A 107 10.45 4.40 9.07
N GLN A 108 11.16 4.25 10.18
CA GLN A 108 10.53 4.00 11.47
C GLN A 108 9.50 5.07 11.86
N ALA A 109 9.72 6.34 11.50
CA ALA A 109 8.76 7.41 11.79
C ALA A 109 7.41 7.23 11.07
N ALA A 110 7.40 6.55 9.92
CA ALA A 110 6.17 6.26 9.16
C ALA A 110 5.51 4.93 9.56
N TYR A 111 6.24 4.04 10.23
CA TYR A 111 5.76 2.70 10.59
C TYR A 111 5.44 2.53 12.05
N THR A 112 5.86 3.41 12.95
CA THR A 112 5.85 3.16 14.40
C THR A 112 4.94 4.20 15.08
N PRO A 113 3.84 3.81 15.75
CA PRO A 113 3.47 4.50 17.00
C PRO A 113 4.58 4.22 18.02
N PRO A 114 4.90 5.10 18.99
CA PRO A 114 5.98 4.86 19.96
C PRO A 114 5.89 3.42 20.52
N ALA A 115 6.81 2.55 20.09
CA ALA A 115 6.74 1.10 20.32
C ALA A 115 6.92 0.75 21.80
N ASP A 116 7.53 1.66 22.53
CA ASP A 116 7.67 1.73 23.97
C ASP A 116 6.30 1.77 24.69
N GLU A 117 5.27 2.39 24.12
CA GLU A 117 3.96 2.53 24.78
C GLU A 117 2.91 1.51 24.31
N MET A 118 2.95 1.08 23.04
CA MET A 118 1.87 0.27 22.46
C MET A 118 1.99 -1.24 22.72
N PHE A 119 3.19 -1.76 22.99
CA PHE A 119 3.45 -3.20 23.13
C PHE A 119 4.42 -3.58 24.26
N ASP A 120 4.60 -2.73 25.28
CA ASP A 120 5.49 -3.00 26.43
C ASP A 120 6.92 -3.43 25.98
N GLY A 121 7.46 -2.72 24.99
CA GLY A 121 8.78 -3.01 24.40
C GLY A 121 8.84 -4.22 23.46
N ALA A 122 7.74 -4.98 23.26
CA ALA A 122 7.70 -6.08 22.30
C ALA A 122 7.64 -5.59 20.85
N THR A 123 8.52 -6.10 19.99
CA THR A 123 8.58 -5.72 18.57
C THR A 123 7.87 -6.73 17.68
N GLY A 124 6.74 -6.32 17.07
CA GLY A 124 6.03 -7.13 16.07
C GLY A 124 6.75 -7.21 14.72
N ILE A 125 6.32 -8.15 13.85
CA ILE A 125 6.90 -8.36 12.51
C ILE A 125 6.85 -7.08 11.64
N ILE A 126 5.88 -6.19 11.83
CA ILE A 126 5.78 -4.94 11.06
C ILE A 126 6.94 -3.99 11.40
N HIS A 127 7.34 -3.87 12.66
CA HIS A 127 8.32 -2.88 13.12
C HIS A 127 9.75 -3.45 13.22
N ALA A 128 9.89 -4.78 13.21
CA ALA A 128 11.18 -5.45 13.35
C ALA A 128 12.22 -5.02 12.30
N GLY A 129 13.44 -4.74 12.77
CA GLY A 129 14.64 -4.60 11.91
C GLY A 129 14.98 -5.91 11.18
N ASP A 130 15.90 -5.88 10.22
CA ASP A 130 16.05 -6.97 9.23
C ASP A 130 16.31 -8.35 9.81
N GLY A 131 17.24 -8.48 10.77
CA GLY A 131 17.54 -9.77 11.41
C GLY A 131 16.38 -10.32 12.23
N ALA A 132 15.75 -9.49 13.05
CA ALA A 132 14.57 -9.88 13.84
C ALA A 132 13.37 -10.21 12.94
N HIS A 133 13.17 -9.43 11.87
CA HIS A 133 12.13 -9.67 10.89
C HIS A 133 12.29 -10.99 10.17
N ALA A 134 13.51 -11.33 9.71
CA ALA A 134 13.78 -12.59 9.04
C ALA A 134 13.44 -13.79 9.93
N ARG A 135 13.81 -13.71 11.22
CA ARG A 135 13.45 -14.73 12.23
C ARG A 135 11.93 -14.84 12.42
N LEU A 136 11.25 -13.72 12.67
CA LEU A 136 9.79 -13.69 12.86
C LEU A 136 9.05 -14.20 11.61
N ARG A 137 9.46 -13.77 10.42
CA ARG A 137 8.88 -14.23 9.14
C ARG A 137 9.05 -15.74 8.95
N ARG A 138 10.19 -16.31 9.31
CA ARG A 138 10.41 -17.77 9.24
C ARG A 138 9.44 -18.53 10.15
N ILE A 139 9.15 -18.00 11.33
CA ILE A 139 8.22 -18.60 12.30
C ILE A 139 6.78 -18.45 11.82
N TYR A 140 6.32 -17.22 11.57
CA TYR A 140 4.94 -16.97 11.14
C TYR A 140 4.61 -17.56 9.78
N GLY A 141 5.59 -17.62 8.87
CA GLY A 141 5.38 -18.08 7.50
C GLY A 141 4.89 -19.52 7.43
N GLN A 142 5.24 -20.35 8.42
CA GLN A 142 4.77 -21.73 8.51
C GLN A 142 3.24 -21.79 8.67
N ALA A 143 2.64 -20.89 9.45
CA ALA A 143 1.21 -20.89 9.75
C ALA A 143 0.30 -20.55 8.55
N PHE A 144 0.85 -19.92 7.51
CA PHE A 144 0.12 -19.48 6.32
C PHE A 144 0.44 -20.30 5.06
N THR A 145 1.04 -21.49 5.21
CA THR A 145 1.29 -22.40 4.08
C THR A 145 0.04 -23.24 3.79
N PRO A 146 -0.22 -23.63 2.52
CA PRO A 146 -1.26 -24.61 2.20
C PRO A 146 -1.14 -25.89 3.06
N LYS A 147 0.09 -26.36 3.27
CA LYS A 147 0.40 -27.52 4.12
C LYS A 147 0.09 -27.34 5.60
N ALA A 148 0.16 -26.13 6.14
CA ALA A 148 -0.25 -25.84 7.51
C ALA A 148 -1.77 -25.74 7.66
N ILE A 149 -2.46 -25.25 6.63
CA ILE A 149 -3.92 -25.28 6.54
C ILE A 149 -4.40 -26.73 6.41
N GLU A 150 -3.75 -27.54 5.57
CA GLU A 150 -3.96 -29.00 5.48
C GLU A 150 -3.61 -29.71 6.79
N GLY A 151 -2.56 -29.29 7.49
CA GLY A 151 -2.17 -29.81 8.80
C GLY A 151 -3.18 -29.47 9.88
N LEU A 152 -3.75 -28.25 9.86
CA LEU A 152 -4.84 -27.84 10.73
C LEU A 152 -6.09 -28.68 10.45
N ALA A 153 -6.43 -28.88 9.17
CA ALA A 153 -7.50 -29.78 8.74
C ALA A 153 -7.25 -31.23 9.19
N GLY A 154 -6.01 -31.73 9.07
CA GLY A 154 -5.63 -33.07 9.53
C GLY A 154 -5.66 -33.23 11.06
N MET A 155 -5.30 -32.19 11.81
CA MET A 155 -5.42 -32.16 13.28
C MET A 155 -6.87 -32.10 13.73
N LEU A 156 -7.75 -31.40 12.99
CA LEU A 156 -9.19 -31.43 13.21
C LEU A 156 -9.74 -32.85 12.98
N VAL A 157 -9.35 -33.53 11.89
CA VAL A 157 -9.76 -34.92 11.61
C VAL A 157 -9.33 -35.90 12.71
N LYS A 158 -8.16 -35.70 13.35
CA LYS A 158 -7.69 -36.52 14.47
C LYS A 158 -8.35 -36.22 15.81
N ASN A 159 -9.01 -35.07 15.95
CA ASN A 159 -9.67 -34.64 17.18
C ASN A 159 -11.17 -34.52 16.93
N LEU A 160 -11.81 -35.69 16.83
CA LEU A 160 -13.21 -35.84 16.39
C LEU A 160 -14.18 -34.97 17.20
N GLU A 161 -13.96 -34.76 18.50
CA GLU A 161 -14.84 -33.91 19.31
C GLU A 161 -14.77 -32.42 18.93
N VAL A 162 -13.58 -31.91 18.55
CA VAL A 162 -13.38 -30.52 18.09
C VAL A 162 -13.91 -30.36 16.67
N LEU A 163 -13.67 -31.36 15.83
CA LEU A 163 -14.21 -31.42 14.48
C LEU A 163 -15.74 -31.41 14.48
N GLU A 164 -16.39 -32.19 15.33
CA GLU A 164 -17.86 -32.24 15.39
C GLU A 164 -18.47 -30.93 15.91
N LYS A 165 -17.78 -30.20 16.81
CA LYS A 165 -18.22 -28.86 17.25
C LYS A 165 -18.14 -27.84 16.11
N VAL A 166 -17.03 -27.79 15.39
CA VAL A 166 -16.84 -26.87 14.24
C VAL A 166 -17.72 -27.26 13.05
N LYS A 167 -17.85 -28.56 12.75
CA LYS A 167 -18.78 -29.08 11.73
C LYS A 167 -20.21 -28.70 12.05
N LYS A 168 -20.65 -28.86 13.31
CA LYS A 168 -22.01 -28.52 13.71
C LYS A 168 -22.30 -27.03 13.48
N GLU A 169 -21.36 -26.15 13.82
CA GLU A 169 -21.45 -24.70 13.61
C GLU A 169 -21.50 -24.32 12.13
N VAL A 170 -20.60 -24.88 11.32
CA VAL A 170 -20.50 -24.60 9.88
C VAL A 170 -21.67 -25.20 9.09
N ARG A 171 -22.09 -26.43 9.40
CA ARG A 171 -23.18 -27.13 8.70
C ARG A 171 -24.57 -26.63 9.06
N THR A 172 -24.73 -25.93 10.18
CA THR A 172 -25.95 -25.17 10.44
C THR A 172 -26.02 -23.85 9.66
N ALA A 173 -24.95 -23.47 8.95
CA ALA A 173 -24.88 -22.22 8.19
C ALA A 173 -25.09 -22.39 6.67
N PHE A 174 -25.02 -23.61 6.11
CA PHE A 174 -25.13 -23.85 4.66
C PHE A 174 -25.80 -25.20 4.34
N GLU A 175 -26.59 -25.27 3.25
CA GLU A 175 -27.38 -26.47 2.92
C GLU A 175 -26.67 -27.51 2.02
N GLN A 176 -25.67 -27.15 1.17
CA GLN A 176 -24.69 -28.09 0.59
C GLN A 176 -23.31 -27.41 0.36
N GLU A 177 -22.23 -28.03 0.83
CA GLU A 177 -20.90 -27.41 1.01
C GLU A 177 -19.82 -28.01 0.07
N ASP A 178 -20.13 -29.12 -0.58
CA ASP A 178 -19.15 -30.15 -0.95
C ASP A 178 -18.46 -29.91 -2.31
N GLU A 179 -18.91 -28.91 -3.09
CA GLU A 179 -18.43 -28.63 -4.45
C GLU A 179 -17.38 -27.51 -4.53
N ILE A 180 -17.18 -26.73 -3.45
CA ILE A 180 -16.33 -25.54 -3.49
C ILE A 180 -14.98 -25.82 -2.83
N THR A 181 -14.03 -26.27 -3.64
CA THR A 181 -12.66 -26.55 -3.18
C THR A 181 -11.69 -25.42 -3.59
N PRO A 182 -10.62 -25.16 -2.81
CA PRO A 182 -9.59 -24.18 -3.18
C PRO A 182 -8.92 -24.47 -4.54
N THR A 183 -8.97 -25.71 -5.02
CA THR A 183 -8.32 -26.15 -6.25
C THR A 183 -9.15 -25.93 -7.51
N THR A 184 -10.48 -26.02 -7.43
CA THR A 184 -11.35 -25.83 -8.62
C THR A 184 -11.56 -24.36 -8.98
N VAL A 185 -11.42 -23.46 -8.00
CA VAL A 185 -11.54 -22.01 -8.23
C VAL A 185 -10.30 -21.38 -8.87
N ASP A 186 -9.18 -22.10 -8.89
CA ASP A 186 -7.93 -21.63 -9.49
C ASP A 186 -7.94 -21.69 -11.03
N ASP A 187 -8.88 -22.45 -11.62
CA ASP A 187 -9.06 -22.55 -13.07
C ASP A 187 -10.02 -21.48 -13.64
N LEU A 188 -10.63 -20.65 -12.79
CA LEU A 188 -11.56 -19.60 -13.20
C LEU A 188 -10.81 -18.35 -13.68
N GLU A 189 -10.23 -18.42 -14.88
CA GLU A 189 -9.35 -17.39 -15.47
C GLU A 189 -9.96 -15.99 -15.40
N TYR A 190 -11.23 -15.83 -15.80
CA TYR A 190 -11.89 -14.53 -15.78
C TYR A 190 -12.15 -14.02 -14.35
N MET A 191 -12.45 -14.90 -13.39
CA MET A 191 -12.59 -14.50 -11.99
C MET A 191 -11.26 -14.02 -11.41
N ILE A 192 -10.15 -14.68 -11.77
CA ILE A 192 -8.80 -14.26 -11.39
C ILE A 192 -8.47 -12.91 -12.03
N ALA A 193 -8.87 -12.69 -13.28
CA ALA A 193 -8.74 -11.39 -13.95
C ALA A 193 -9.55 -10.29 -13.23
N VAL A 194 -10.80 -10.58 -12.84
CA VAL A 194 -11.66 -9.67 -12.05
C VAL A 194 -11.01 -9.32 -10.71
N LEU A 195 -10.47 -10.31 -9.99
CA LEU A 195 -9.77 -10.07 -8.72
C LEU A 195 -8.50 -9.24 -8.92
N SER A 196 -7.73 -9.51 -9.98
CA SER A 196 -6.52 -8.76 -10.31
C SER A 196 -6.84 -7.31 -10.62
N GLU A 197 -7.90 -7.07 -11.41
CA GLU A 197 -8.37 -5.73 -11.72
C GLU A 197 -8.97 -5.02 -10.51
N GLY A 198 -9.67 -5.75 -9.63
CA GLY A 198 -10.18 -5.22 -8.37
C GLY A 198 -9.07 -4.75 -7.46
N LEU A 199 -7.98 -5.52 -7.35
CA LEU A 199 -6.80 -5.13 -6.59
C LEU A 199 -6.02 -3.98 -7.23
N ARG A 200 -6.12 -3.78 -8.56
CA ARG A 200 -5.54 -2.64 -9.27
C ARG A 200 -6.33 -1.36 -9.01
N ILE A 201 -7.65 -1.38 -9.25
CA ILE A 201 -8.54 -0.22 -9.10
C ILE A 201 -8.71 0.15 -7.62
N PHE A 202 -8.91 -0.85 -6.77
CA PHE A 202 -9.21 -0.68 -5.36
C PHE A 202 -8.27 -1.52 -4.47
N PRO A 203 -6.96 -1.19 -4.44
CA PRO A 203 -6.01 -1.91 -3.60
C PRO A 203 -6.39 -1.72 -2.12
N PRO A 204 -6.32 -2.75 -1.26
CA PRO A 204 -6.66 -2.63 0.17
C PRO A 204 -5.91 -1.49 0.90
N THR A 205 -4.71 -1.17 0.41
CA THR A 205 -3.92 -0.02 0.84
C THR A 205 -3.64 0.89 -0.36
N GLY A 206 -3.98 2.17 -0.24
CA GLY A 206 -3.66 3.18 -1.26
C GLY A 206 -2.29 3.84 -1.07
N PHE A 207 -1.58 3.50 0.01
CA PHE A 207 -0.38 4.21 0.46
C PHE A 207 0.90 3.72 -0.20
N GLY A 208 1.90 4.60 -0.22
CA GLY A 208 3.28 4.22 -0.44
C GLY A 208 3.97 3.94 0.88
N PHE A 209 4.63 2.79 0.94
CA PHE A 209 5.33 2.30 2.12
C PHE A 209 6.79 2.77 2.09
N PRO A 210 7.17 3.82 2.84
CA PRO A 210 8.48 4.45 2.66
C PRO A 210 9.63 3.54 3.09
N ARG A 211 10.68 3.55 2.27
CA ARG A 211 12.00 3.02 2.62
C ARG A 211 13.02 4.14 2.53
N ILE A 212 14.01 4.11 3.41
CA ILE A 212 15.12 5.07 3.40
C ILE A 212 16.26 4.46 2.62
N ILE A 213 16.80 5.21 1.65
CA ILE A 213 18.01 4.81 0.92
C ILE A 213 19.16 4.67 1.92
N SER A 214 19.59 3.42 2.15
CA SER A 214 20.62 3.07 3.14
C SER A 214 22.03 2.98 2.57
N SER A 215 22.16 2.91 1.24
CA SER A 215 23.45 2.77 0.57
C SER A 215 24.24 4.08 0.68
N LYS A 216 25.50 3.98 1.14
CA LYS A 216 26.37 5.16 1.35
C LYS A 216 26.50 5.96 0.06
N GLY A 217 26.13 7.24 0.11
CA GLY A 217 26.17 8.14 -1.06
C GLY A 217 24.99 8.03 -2.04
N GLY A 218 24.14 7.02 -1.90
CA GLY A 218 22.95 6.82 -2.74
C GLY A 218 22.94 5.51 -3.52
N GLN A 219 21.94 5.36 -4.38
CA GLN A 219 21.74 4.19 -5.25
C GLN A 219 20.82 4.51 -6.42
N ASN A 220 20.85 3.69 -7.46
CA ASN A 220 19.87 3.78 -8.54
C ASN A 220 18.50 3.20 -8.12
N VAL A 221 17.44 3.91 -8.49
CA VAL A 221 16.05 3.47 -8.37
C VAL A 221 15.35 3.79 -9.68
N ALA A 222 14.83 2.77 -10.37
CA ALA A 222 14.18 2.91 -11.67
C ALA A 222 15.03 3.72 -12.68
N GLY A 223 16.34 3.47 -12.71
CA GLY A 223 17.27 4.16 -13.62
C GLY A 223 17.75 5.54 -13.16
N HIS A 224 17.29 6.05 -12.01
CA HIS A 224 17.69 7.36 -11.49
C HIS A 224 18.53 7.25 -10.23
N TRP A 225 19.63 8.01 -10.16
CA TRP A 225 20.44 8.10 -8.96
C TRP A 225 19.70 8.82 -7.83
N ILE A 226 19.49 8.14 -6.71
CA ILE A 226 18.82 8.68 -5.53
C ILE A 226 19.83 8.77 -4.37
N PRO A 227 20.05 9.97 -3.79
CA PRO A 227 20.95 10.16 -2.65
C PRO A 227 20.52 9.35 -1.41
N GLU A 228 21.50 9.04 -0.57
CA GLU A 228 21.28 8.46 0.76
C GLU A 228 20.30 9.29 1.59
N GLN A 229 19.62 8.66 2.55
CA GLN A 229 18.64 9.30 3.46
C GLN A 229 17.37 9.82 2.78
N THR A 230 17.21 9.59 1.47
CA THR A 230 15.96 9.88 0.76
C THR A 230 14.89 8.84 1.11
N ARG A 231 13.67 9.28 1.40
CA ARG A 231 12.49 8.42 1.55
C ARG A 231 11.92 8.11 0.17
N CYS A 232 11.82 6.83 -0.19
CA CYS A 232 11.28 6.39 -1.46
C CYS A 232 10.11 5.44 -1.23
N SER A 233 9.05 5.58 -2.01
CA SER A 233 7.94 4.65 -2.01
C SER A 233 7.25 4.54 -3.37
N VAL A 234 6.63 3.39 -3.62
CA VAL A 234 5.63 3.23 -4.68
C VAL A 234 4.25 3.32 -4.03
N PHE A 235 3.46 4.33 -4.41
CA PHE A 235 2.09 4.47 -3.91
C PHE A 235 1.17 3.59 -4.74
N HIS A 236 0.58 2.56 -4.11
CA HIS A 236 -0.30 1.61 -4.79
C HIS A 236 -1.37 2.30 -5.64
N HIS A 237 -2.18 3.15 -5.01
CA HIS A 237 -3.27 3.85 -5.69
C HIS A 237 -2.79 4.70 -6.86
N ALA A 238 -1.65 5.39 -6.70
CA ALA A 238 -1.10 6.25 -7.73
C ALA A 238 -0.50 5.44 -8.89
N ALA A 239 0.32 4.44 -8.59
CA ALA A 239 1.00 3.64 -9.60
C ALA A 239 0.04 2.78 -10.43
N TYR A 240 -1.08 2.35 -9.83
CA TYR A 240 -2.04 1.43 -10.46
C TYR A 240 -3.05 2.17 -11.35
N ARG A 241 -3.23 3.47 -11.12
CA ARG A 241 -4.15 4.36 -11.86
C ARG A 241 -3.41 5.43 -12.66
N TYR A 242 -2.08 5.38 -12.73
CA TYR A 242 -1.30 6.32 -13.52
C TYR A 242 -1.46 5.99 -15.01
N GLU A 243 -1.90 6.96 -15.81
CA GLU A 243 -2.10 6.81 -17.26
C GLU A 243 -0.81 6.46 -18.03
N GLY A 244 0.36 6.84 -17.50
CA GLY A 244 1.64 6.42 -18.07
C GLY A 244 1.96 4.92 -17.87
N ASN A 245 1.16 4.20 -17.08
CA ASN A 245 1.27 2.77 -16.86
C ASN A 245 0.10 1.96 -17.44
N PHE A 246 -1.10 2.55 -17.56
CA PHE A 246 -2.31 1.83 -17.97
C PHE A 246 -3.15 2.65 -18.97
N ALA A 247 -3.57 2.01 -20.06
CA ALA A 247 -4.63 2.53 -20.90
C ALA A 247 -5.98 2.43 -20.17
N ARG A 248 -6.78 3.51 -20.23
CA ARG A 248 -8.06 3.63 -19.52
C ARG A 248 -7.90 3.30 -18.03
N ALA A 249 -6.90 3.91 -17.40
CA ALA A 249 -6.41 3.57 -16.07
C ALA A 249 -7.49 3.64 -14.97
N GLU A 250 -8.53 4.44 -15.18
CA GLU A 250 -9.60 4.66 -14.22
C GLU A 250 -10.75 3.65 -14.34
N GLU A 251 -10.79 2.88 -15.43
CA GLU A 251 -11.87 1.95 -15.73
C GLU A 251 -11.58 0.54 -15.21
N PHE A 252 -12.59 -0.13 -14.69
CA PHE A 252 -12.51 -1.52 -14.25
C PHE A 252 -12.70 -2.46 -15.45
N ILE A 253 -11.59 -2.98 -15.99
CA ILE A 253 -11.56 -3.81 -17.20
C ILE A 253 -10.74 -5.08 -16.94
N PRO A 254 -11.36 -6.18 -16.49
CA PRO A 254 -10.68 -7.45 -16.23
C PRO A 254 -9.91 -8.01 -17.43
N GLU A 255 -10.39 -7.76 -18.66
CA GLU A 255 -9.86 -8.30 -19.91
C GLU A 255 -8.36 -7.99 -20.12
N ARG A 256 -7.84 -6.92 -19.52
CA ARG A 256 -6.40 -6.58 -19.58
C ARG A 256 -5.50 -7.64 -18.94
N TRP A 257 -6.05 -8.52 -18.11
CA TRP A 257 -5.30 -9.57 -17.40
C TRP A 257 -5.31 -10.92 -18.11
N LEU A 258 -6.14 -11.09 -19.14
CA LEU A 258 -6.27 -12.35 -19.86
C LEU A 258 -5.08 -12.59 -20.80
N ALA A 259 -4.82 -13.85 -21.12
CA ALA A 259 -3.75 -14.22 -22.06
C ALA A 259 -3.99 -13.62 -23.46
N ASN A 260 -5.24 -13.49 -23.87
CA ASN A 260 -5.71 -12.90 -25.11
C ASN A 260 -6.22 -11.46 -24.95
N ALA A 261 -5.60 -10.67 -24.05
CA ALA A 261 -6.00 -9.29 -23.80
C ALA A 261 -6.10 -8.44 -25.09
N PRO A 262 -7.10 -7.55 -25.20
CA PRO A 262 -7.22 -6.60 -26.30
C PRO A 262 -5.91 -5.83 -26.56
N ALA A 263 -5.63 -5.53 -27.83
CA ALA A 263 -4.38 -4.89 -28.24
C ALA A 263 -4.16 -3.52 -27.58
N GLU A 264 -5.23 -2.82 -27.19
CA GLU A 264 -5.15 -1.54 -26.46
C GLU A 264 -4.44 -1.64 -25.09
N PHE A 265 -4.44 -2.82 -24.46
CA PHE A 265 -3.83 -3.05 -23.14
C PHE A 265 -2.45 -3.72 -23.22
N ARG A 266 -1.92 -3.91 -24.44
CA ARG A 266 -0.65 -4.61 -24.66
C ARG A 266 0.52 -3.98 -23.90
N ASP A 267 0.54 -2.65 -23.88
CA ASP A 267 1.63 -1.85 -23.30
C ASP A 267 1.39 -1.50 -21.82
N ASP A 268 0.32 -2.03 -21.21
CA ASP A 268 0.07 -1.85 -19.79
C ASP A 268 1.20 -2.45 -18.95
N LYS A 269 1.74 -1.65 -18.03
CA LYS A 269 2.79 -2.05 -17.07
C LYS A 269 2.21 -2.82 -15.89
N ARG A 270 1.62 -3.98 -16.18
CA ARG A 270 0.89 -4.83 -15.21
C ARG A 270 1.73 -5.29 -14.01
N ASP A 271 3.04 -5.41 -14.18
CA ASP A 271 4.01 -5.77 -13.15
C ASP A 271 4.14 -4.74 -12.02
N VAL A 272 3.68 -3.50 -12.25
CA VAL A 272 3.56 -2.48 -11.20
C VAL A 272 2.55 -2.88 -10.12
N VAL A 273 1.57 -3.73 -10.43
CA VAL A 273 0.48 -4.13 -9.51
C VAL A 273 0.99 -5.16 -8.49
N GLN A 274 1.42 -4.66 -7.34
CA GLN A 274 1.96 -5.44 -6.22
C GLN A 274 1.16 -5.21 -4.92
N PRO A 275 -0.16 -5.52 -4.86
CA PRO A 275 -1.03 -5.24 -3.72
C PRO A 275 -0.57 -5.92 -2.42
N PHE A 276 0.26 -6.94 -2.54
CA PHE A 276 0.84 -7.69 -1.43
C PHE A 276 2.31 -7.37 -1.19
N MET A 277 2.86 -6.30 -1.80
CA MET A 277 4.27 -5.92 -1.73
C MET A 277 5.23 -6.99 -2.27
N VAL A 278 6.50 -6.62 -2.45
CA VAL A 278 7.57 -7.53 -2.90
C VAL A 278 8.73 -7.62 -1.91
N GLY A 279 9.65 -8.56 -2.15
CA GLY A 279 10.89 -8.71 -1.40
C GLY A 279 10.68 -9.35 -0.01
N PRO A 280 11.68 -9.25 0.88
CA PRO A 280 11.66 -9.92 2.19
C PRO A 280 10.51 -9.49 3.09
N ARG A 281 9.95 -8.30 2.84
CA ARG A 281 8.87 -7.69 3.60
C ARG A 281 7.51 -7.80 2.89
N GLY A 282 7.40 -8.59 1.82
CA GLY A 282 6.13 -8.89 1.16
C GLY A 282 5.12 -9.53 2.11
N CYS A 283 3.82 -9.37 1.85
CA CYS A 283 2.74 -9.91 2.66
C CYS A 283 2.94 -11.42 2.86
N ILE A 284 2.94 -11.85 4.12
CA ILE A 284 3.12 -13.26 4.46
C ILE A 284 1.85 -14.09 4.20
N GLY A 285 0.69 -13.44 4.25
CA GLY A 285 -0.62 -14.05 4.01
C GLY A 285 -1.11 -13.96 2.57
N LYS A 286 -0.26 -13.59 1.59
CA LYS A 286 -0.66 -13.42 0.18
C LYS A 286 -1.42 -14.64 -0.36
N SER A 287 -0.90 -15.84 -0.11
CA SER A 287 -1.52 -17.08 -0.61
C SER A 287 -2.88 -17.34 0.02
N LEU A 288 -3.00 -17.16 1.34
CA LEU A 288 -4.28 -17.31 2.05
C LEU A 288 -5.30 -16.29 1.56
N ALA A 289 -4.90 -15.01 1.43
CA ALA A 289 -5.79 -13.96 0.95
C ALA A 289 -6.33 -14.26 -0.45
N HIS A 290 -5.48 -14.74 -1.38
CA HIS A 290 -5.96 -15.15 -2.70
C HIS A 290 -6.95 -16.31 -2.63
N ALA A 291 -6.68 -17.34 -1.82
CA ALA A 291 -7.60 -18.47 -1.66
C ALA A 291 -8.96 -18.00 -1.09
N GLU A 292 -8.96 -17.20 -0.03
CA GLU A 292 -10.18 -16.66 0.58
C GLU A 292 -10.96 -15.76 -0.38
N MET A 293 -10.31 -14.85 -1.09
CA MET A 293 -10.96 -13.97 -2.08
C MET A 293 -11.62 -14.76 -3.21
N ARG A 294 -10.94 -15.78 -3.75
CA ARG A 294 -11.46 -16.64 -4.81
C ARG A 294 -12.67 -17.44 -4.34
N LEU A 295 -12.56 -18.10 -3.19
CA LEU A 295 -13.65 -18.89 -2.62
C LEU A 295 -14.86 -18.02 -2.28
N LEU A 296 -14.64 -16.89 -1.62
CA LEU A 296 -15.73 -15.99 -1.23
C LEU A 296 -16.43 -15.44 -2.48
N LEU A 297 -15.69 -14.90 -3.44
CA LEU A 297 -16.29 -14.34 -4.67
C LEU A 297 -17.04 -15.40 -5.46
N ALA A 298 -16.45 -16.60 -5.63
CA ALA A 298 -17.11 -17.71 -6.32
C ALA A 298 -18.42 -18.11 -5.62
N LYS A 299 -18.40 -18.33 -4.30
CA LYS A 299 -19.61 -18.69 -3.53
C LYS A 299 -20.66 -17.58 -3.60
N MET A 300 -20.25 -16.33 -3.51
CA MET A 300 -21.12 -15.16 -3.56
C MET A 300 -21.82 -15.05 -4.93
N LEU A 301 -21.08 -15.14 -6.04
CA LEU A 301 -21.62 -15.12 -7.40
C LEU A 301 -22.46 -16.36 -7.75
N TYR A 302 -22.14 -17.50 -7.16
CA TYR A 302 -22.90 -18.73 -7.38
C TYR A 302 -24.31 -18.67 -6.77
N ASN A 303 -24.44 -18.05 -5.59
CA ASN A 303 -25.68 -18.06 -4.82
C ASN A 303 -26.53 -16.79 -5.04
N PHE A 304 -25.92 -15.67 -5.41
CA PHE A 304 -26.60 -14.36 -5.43
C PHE A 304 -26.37 -13.57 -6.72
N ASP A 305 -27.40 -12.86 -7.16
CA ASP A 305 -27.29 -11.71 -8.06
C ASP A 305 -27.04 -10.44 -7.23
N PHE A 306 -26.17 -9.57 -7.75
CA PHE A 306 -25.74 -8.33 -7.09
C PHE A 306 -26.38 -7.13 -7.80
N GLU A 307 -27.06 -6.28 -7.04
CA GLU A 307 -27.57 -5.00 -7.52
C GLU A 307 -27.07 -3.88 -6.60
N LEU A 308 -26.46 -2.84 -7.16
CA LEU A 308 -26.07 -1.68 -6.37
C LEU A 308 -27.32 -0.97 -5.87
N ALA A 309 -27.44 -0.83 -4.55
CA ALA A 309 -28.56 -0.15 -3.89
C ALA A 309 -28.16 1.21 -3.30
N GLY A 310 -26.91 1.62 -3.51
CA GLY A 310 -26.32 2.88 -3.06
C GLY A 310 -25.89 3.79 -4.22
N PRO A 311 -25.14 4.87 -3.94
CA PRO A 311 -24.63 5.76 -4.97
C PRO A 311 -23.64 5.03 -5.88
N GLU A 312 -23.70 5.31 -7.17
CA GLU A 312 -22.82 4.74 -8.21
C GLU A 312 -21.32 4.98 -7.89
N LEU A 313 -21.00 6.19 -7.47
CA LEU A 313 -19.66 6.65 -7.13
C LEU A 313 -19.34 6.49 -5.63
N TRP A 314 -19.67 5.33 -5.05
CA TRP A 314 -19.52 5.04 -3.62
C TRP A 314 -18.08 5.19 -3.09
N HIS A 315 -17.07 5.07 -3.96
CA HIS A 315 -15.66 5.04 -3.59
C HIS A 315 -14.92 6.38 -3.75
N GLU A 316 -15.50 7.38 -4.43
CA GLU A 316 -14.79 8.63 -4.80
C GLU A 316 -14.37 9.50 -3.61
N LYS A 317 -15.08 9.41 -2.50
CA LYS A 317 -14.86 10.25 -1.31
C LYS A 317 -14.21 9.49 -0.15
N LEU A 318 -13.78 8.26 -0.39
CA LEU A 318 -13.14 7.44 0.63
C LEU A 318 -11.82 8.03 1.06
N ARG A 319 -11.70 8.27 2.36
CA ARG A 319 -10.43 8.62 3.00
C ARG A 319 -9.61 7.36 3.22
N SER A 320 -8.29 7.52 3.19
CA SER A 320 -7.34 6.45 3.48
C SER A 320 -6.41 6.85 4.61
N TYR A 321 -6.33 5.99 5.62
CA TYR A 321 -5.42 6.09 6.76
C TYR A 321 -4.67 4.76 6.84
N LEU A 322 -3.69 4.57 5.96
CA LEU A 322 -3.06 3.28 5.60
C LEU A 322 -3.97 2.33 4.81
N ILE A 323 -5.18 2.08 5.33
CA ILE A 323 -6.27 1.37 4.65
C ILE A 323 -7.41 2.35 4.34
N TRP A 324 -8.26 2.02 3.38
CA TRP A 324 -9.47 2.80 3.12
C TRP A 324 -10.40 2.77 4.33
N GLU A 325 -11.01 3.91 4.63
CA GLU A 325 -12.08 3.98 5.62
C GLU A 325 -13.25 3.08 5.20
N ARG A 326 -13.92 2.47 6.17
CA ARG A 326 -15.09 1.64 5.90
C ARG A 326 -16.31 2.55 5.82
N THR A 327 -16.88 2.71 4.64
CA THR A 327 -18.22 3.27 4.47
C THR A 327 -19.21 2.16 4.11
N PRO A 328 -20.51 2.33 4.40
CA PRO A 328 -21.52 1.36 3.97
C PRO A 328 -21.57 1.26 2.44
N LEU A 329 -21.24 0.08 1.91
CA LEU A 329 -21.52 -0.28 0.53
C LEU A 329 -22.88 -0.99 0.49
N LEU A 330 -23.90 -0.29 0.02
CA LEU A 330 -25.26 -0.82 -0.04
C LEU A 330 -25.43 -1.65 -1.31
N ILE A 331 -25.48 -2.97 -1.14
CA ILE A 331 -25.74 -3.93 -2.22
C ILE A 331 -26.99 -4.70 -1.85
N ARG A 332 -27.91 -4.84 -2.80
CA ARG A 332 -29.03 -5.76 -2.73
C ARG A 332 -28.59 -7.10 -3.30
N LEU A 333 -28.74 -8.15 -2.51
CA LEU A 333 -28.50 -9.53 -2.92
C LEU A 333 -29.85 -10.18 -3.22
N LYS A 334 -29.99 -10.81 -4.38
CA LYS A 334 -31.15 -11.65 -4.72
C LYS A 334 -30.66 -13.07 -4.88
N ASN A 335 -31.36 -14.05 -4.31
CA ASN A 335 -31.03 -15.45 -4.56
C ASN A 335 -31.19 -15.74 -6.06
N VAL A 336 -30.19 -16.39 -6.65
CA VAL A 336 -30.28 -16.87 -8.04
C VAL A 336 -31.38 -17.93 -8.08
N GLN A 337 -32.46 -17.67 -8.82
CA GLN A 337 -33.49 -18.68 -9.06
C GLN A 337 -32.98 -19.66 -10.11
N ARG A 338 -32.96 -20.95 -9.78
CA ARG A 338 -32.47 -22.03 -10.64
C ARG A 338 -33.58 -23.02 -10.95
#